data_AF-A0A7S0E5C4-F1
#
_entry.id   AF-A0A7S0E5C4-F1
#
_cell.length_a   1.000
_cell.length_b   1.000
_cell.length_c   1.000
_cell.angle_alpha   90.00
_cell.angle_beta   90.00
_cell.angle_gamma   90.00
#
_symmetry.space_group_name_H-M   'P 1'
#
loop_
_entity.id
_entity.type
_entity.pdbx_description
1 polymer ?
#
loop_
_entity_poly.entity_id
_entity_poly.type
_entity_poly.pdbx_seq_one_letter_code
_entity_poly.pdbx_strand_id
1 'polypeptide(L)'
;PRAAAPPLASSPQPPRPPNPYTNFCSEQRPLLPPSLSSAERDRRLRQQWKALSDTDKASWGSRARLEASPPAPDLVATPSAVSTPSVVPTPPAARTALAAEAVPVEKVVTAEQAVQAVQAMQRQYEYNQQRQAPTTCAIRLAAAAPHALPAEAEAGAATTTMEERAVTRLVGEQSREVLEQMVLAQLPAEAAGLAQLEQSTDVAQAAVMARAVEMKAAVTVVAVPEEVAELGLWRIKAAAAAAIATAAPAVNAAESTVTAEAEAAQATAEAEAALRVATAATERKAAARKADRAARKA
;
A
#
# COMPACT_ATOMS: atom_id res chain seq x y z
N PRO A 1 28.65 -48.74 -37.07
CA PRO A 1 29.11 -47.41 -36.61
C PRO A 1 28.33 -46.28 -37.30
N ARG A 2 27.24 -45.83 -36.66
CA ARG A 2 26.35 -44.77 -37.15
C ARG A 2 26.89 -43.43 -36.65
N ALA A 3 27.49 -42.64 -37.53
CA ALA A 3 28.03 -41.33 -37.19
C ALA A 3 26.90 -40.40 -36.71
N ALA A 4 26.98 -39.96 -35.46
CA ALA A 4 26.04 -39.02 -34.86
C ALA A 4 26.23 -37.63 -35.48
N ALA A 5 25.15 -37.04 -36.00
CA ALA A 5 25.17 -35.70 -36.57
C ALA A 5 25.45 -34.64 -35.47
N PRO A 6 26.23 -33.58 -35.77
CA PRO A 6 26.52 -32.52 -34.82
C PRO A 6 25.25 -31.73 -34.47
N PRO A 7 25.08 -31.31 -33.21
CA PRO A 7 23.92 -30.53 -32.78
C PRO A 7 23.92 -29.19 -33.50
N LEU A 8 22.81 -28.89 -34.19
CA LEU A 8 22.57 -27.61 -34.85
C LEU A 8 22.67 -26.49 -33.80
N ALA A 9 23.62 -25.57 -34.00
CA ALA A 9 23.82 -24.41 -33.13
C ALA A 9 22.53 -23.56 -33.10
N SER A 10 21.92 -23.45 -31.92
CA SER A 10 20.75 -22.60 -31.72
C SER A 10 21.13 -21.15 -31.98
N SER A 11 20.34 -20.47 -32.81
CA SER A 11 20.49 -19.04 -33.08
C SER A 11 20.47 -18.24 -31.76
N PRO A 12 21.31 -17.19 -31.63
CA PRO A 12 21.36 -16.37 -30.43
C PRO A 12 20.00 -15.71 -30.20
N GLN A 13 19.34 -16.03 -29.09
CA GLN A 13 18.10 -15.35 -28.72
C GLN A 13 18.41 -13.90 -28.30
N PRO A 14 17.54 -12.95 -28.64
CA PRO A 14 17.70 -11.57 -28.18
C PRO A 14 17.70 -11.53 -26.64
N PRO A 15 18.52 -10.66 -26.03
CA PRO A 15 18.60 -10.54 -24.58
C PRO A 15 17.21 -10.18 -24.02
N ARG A 16 16.79 -10.91 -22.99
CA ARG A 16 15.53 -10.63 -22.30
C ARG A 16 15.65 -9.30 -21.56
N PRO A 17 14.59 -8.47 -21.51
CA PRO A 17 14.61 -7.24 -20.73
C PRO A 17 14.95 -7.56 -19.26
N PRO A 18 15.81 -6.77 -18.61
CA PRO A 18 16.21 -7.01 -17.24
C PRO A 18 14.99 -6.91 -16.31
N ASN A 19 14.92 -7.84 -15.35
CA ASN A 19 13.91 -7.80 -14.30
C ASN A 19 14.13 -6.55 -13.42
N PRO A 20 13.09 -5.82 -13.00
CA PRO A 20 13.23 -4.66 -12.11
C PRO A 20 14.08 -4.96 -10.85
N TYR A 21 13.99 -6.17 -10.32
CA TYR A 21 14.82 -6.61 -9.19
C TYR A 21 16.33 -6.62 -9.51
N THR A 22 16.70 -6.96 -10.74
CA THR A 22 18.10 -6.95 -11.20
C THR A 22 18.65 -5.52 -11.22
N ASN A 23 17.87 -4.56 -11.69
CA ASN A 23 18.28 -3.15 -11.73
C ASN A 23 18.38 -2.53 -10.33
N PHE A 24 17.43 -2.89 -9.46
CA PHE A 24 17.55 -2.54 -8.04
C PHE A 24 18.84 -3.08 -7.44
N CYS A 25 19.18 -4.35 -7.70
CA CYS A 25 20.43 -4.94 -7.22
C CYS A 25 21.67 -4.22 -7.79
N SER A 26 21.68 -3.83 -9.06
CA SER A 26 22.83 -3.16 -9.67
C SER A 26 23.08 -1.77 -9.10
N GLU A 27 22.02 -1.00 -8.81
CA GLU A 27 22.16 0.33 -8.21
C GLU A 27 22.52 0.28 -6.72
N GLN A 28 21.98 -0.69 -5.98
CA GLN A 28 22.16 -0.75 -4.52
C GLN A 28 23.40 -1.53 -4.08
N ARG A 29 23.92 -2.45 -4.89
CA ARG A 29 25.09 -3.26 -4.52
C ARG A 29 26.38 -2.45 -4.29
N PRO A 30 26.69 -1.38 -5.05
CA PRO A 30 27.84 -0.51 -4.77
C PRO A 30 27.72 0.28 -3.46
N LEU A 31 26.49 0.53 -2.98
CA LEU A 31 26.23 1.27 -1.74
C LEU A 31 26.43 0.42 -0.48
N LEU A 32 26.47 -0.91 -0.62
CA LEU A 32 26.71 -1.83 0.49
C LEU A 32 28.21 -1.93 0.81
N PRO A 33 28.58 -2.02 2.11
CA PRO A 33 29.97 -2.16 2.51
C PRO A 33 30.66 -3.36 1.82
N PRO A 34 31.87 -3.17 1.26
CA PRO A 34 32.60 -4.25 0.60
C PRO A 34 33.13 -5.31 1.58
N SER A 35 33.09 -5.05 2.90
CA SER A 35 33.43 -6.01 3.95
C SER A 35 32.43 -7.16 4.09
N LEU A 36 31.21 -7.01 3.55
CA LEU A 36 30.19 -8.05 3.58
C LEU A 36 30.42 -9.08 2.48
N SER A 37 30.20 -10.36 2.81
CA SER A 37 30.23 -11.43 1.81
C SER A 37 29.16 -11.20 0.73
N SER A 38 29.36 -11.75 -0.47
CA SER A 38 28.36 -11.60 -1.55
C SER A 38 26.99 -12.16 -1.15
N ALA A 39 26.95 -13.25 -0.39
CA ALA A 39 25.72 -13.87 0.07
C ALA A 39 24.94 -12.97 1.05
N GLU A 40 25.65 -12.29 1.97
CA GLU A 40 25.03 -11.35 2.91
C GLU A 40 24.52 -10.09 2.21
N ARG A 41 25.28 -9.56 1.24
CA ARG A 41 24.83 -8.42 0.43
C ARG A 41 23.54 -8.76 -0.29
N ASP A 42 23.47 -9.92 -0.94
CA ASP A 42 22.25 -10.35 -1.64
C ASP A 42 21.08 -10.61 -0.68
N ARG A 43 21.34 -11.14 0.52
CA ARG A 43 20.30 -11.31 1.55
C ARG A 43 19.72 -9.97 1.99
N ARG A 44 20.56 -8.94 2.22
CA ARG A 44 20.10 -7.59 2.57
C ARG A 44 19.32 -6.94 1.44
N LEU A 45 19.79 -7.04 0.20
CA LEU A 45 19.07 -6.54 -0.97
C LEU A 45 17.69 -7.18 -1.13
N ARG A 46 17.58 -8.50 -0.92
CA ARG A 46 16.27 -9.19 -0.94
C ARG A 46 15.32 -8.67 0.14
N GLN A 47 15.83 -8.37 1.33
CA GLN A 47 15.02 -7.82 2.43
C GLN A 47 14.55 -6.40 2.10
N GLN A 48 15.45 -5.54 1.64
CA GLN A 48 15.11 -4.17 1.21
C GLN A 48 14.08 -4.19 0.06
N TRP A 49 14.27 -5.06 -0.93
CA TRP A 49 13.30 -5.21 -2.02
C TRP A 49 11.92 -5.64 -1.53
N LYS A 50 11.85 -6.56 -0.56
CA LYS A 50 10.56 -6.97 0.03
C LYS A 50 9.89 -5.84 0.80
N ALA A 51 10.67 -4.99 1.46
CA ALA A 51 10.20 -3.85 2.24
C ALA A 51 9.73 -2.66 1.39
N LEU A 52 10.16 -2.55 0.13
CA LEU A 52 9.67 -1.53 -0.79
C LEU A 52 8.16 -1.65 -1.05
N SER A 53 7.49 -0.51 -1.15
CA SER A 53 6.08 -0.45 -1.56
C SER A 53 5.90 -0.95 -3.01
N ASP A 54 4.69 -1.36 -3.38
CA ASP A 54 4.42 -1.82 -4.74
C ASP A 54 4.56 -0.67 -5.77
N THR A 55 4.23 0.56 -5.36
CA THR A 55 4.50 1.80 -6.12
C THR A 55 5.98 1.98 -6.41
N ASP A 56 6.85 1.77 -5.43
CA ASP A 56 8.30 1.89 -5.63
C ASP A 56 8.81 0.76 -6.54
N LYS A 57 8.38 -0.48 -6.32
CA LYS A 57 8.76 -1.62 -7.18
C LYS A 57 8.34 -1.38 -8.64
N ALA A 58 7.22 -0.71 -8.89
CA ALA A 58 6.77 -0.35 -10.24
C ALA A 58 7.64 0.75 -10.88
N SER A 59 8.14 1.71 -10.09
CA SER A 59 9.04 2.76 -10.60
C SER A 59 10.35 2.16 -11.13
N TRP A 60 10.89 1.12 -10.46
CA TRP A 60 12.07 0.39 -10.91
C TRP A 60 11.88 -0.30 -12.27
N GLY A 61 10.69 -0.83 -12.56
CA GLY A 61 10.38 -1.40 -13.87
C GLY A 61 10.32 -0.36 -14.99
N SER A 62 9.88 0.86 -14.66
CA SER A 62 9.78 1.97 -15.62
C SER A 62 11.15 2.58 -15.92
N ARG A 63 12.01 2.68 -14.90
CA ARG A 63 13.37 3.21 -15.03
C ARG A 63 14.27 2.34 -15.91
N ALA A 64 14.11 1.01 -15.78
CA ALA A 64 14.77 0.03 -16.64
C ALA A 64 14.58 0.32 -18.13
N ARG A 65 13.38 0.76 -18.50
CA ARG A 65 13.01 1.05 -19.89
C ARG A 65 13.61 2.35 -20.41
N LEU A 66 13.80 3.33 -19.53
CA LEU A 66 14.42 4.61 -19.88
C LEU A 66 15.93 4.44 -20.09
N GLU A 67 16.59 3.68 -19.22
CA GLU A 67 18.05 3.49 -19.32
C GLU A 67 18.45 2.49 -20.41
N ALA A 68 17.58 1.51 -20.70
CA ALA A 68 17.77 0.61 -21.84
C ALA A 68 17.52 1.27 -23.20
N SER A 69 17.20 2.58 -23.24
CA SER A 69 17.33 3.34 -24.48
C SER A 69 18.82 3.34 -24.83
N PRO A 70 19.24 2.63 -25.90
CA PRO A 70 20.65 2.55 -26.24
C PRO A 70 21.19 3.98 -26.31
N PRO A 71 22.33 4.28 -25.66
CA PRO A 71 22.98 5.56 -25.87
C PRO A 71 23.07 5.73 -27.37
N ALA A 72 22.44 6.79 -27.89
CA ALA A 72 22.46 7.07 -29.31
C ALA A 72 23.91 6.90 -29.76
N PRO A 73 24.19 6.09 -30.79
CA PRO A 73 25.57 5.82 -31.18
C PRO A 73 26.23 7.17 -31.36
N ASP A 74 27.15 7.50 -30.46
CA ASP A 74 27.94 8.72 -30.52
C ASP A 74 28.59 8.68 -31.89
N LEU A 75 28.03 9.48 -32.80
CA LEU A 75 28.68 9.78 -34.06
C LEU A 75 29.95 10.47 -33.65
N VAL A 76 31.04 9.69 -33.66
CA VAL A 76 32.41 10.10 -33.37
C VAL A 76 32.68 11.41 -34.12
N ALA A 77 32.47 12.53 -33.41
CA ALA A 77 32.95 13.83 -33.80
C ALA A 77 34.44 13.80 -33.45
N THR A 78 35.25 13.51 -34.46
CA THR A 78 36.68 13.72 -34.48
C THR A 78 37.01 15.11 -33.90
N PRO A 79 37.84 15.22 -32.85
CA PRO A 79 38.31 16.52 -32.40
C PRO A 79 39.35 17.04 -33.40
N SER A 80 38.91 17.85 -34.36
CA SER A 80 39.80 18.75 -35.08
C SER A 80 40.24 19.85 -34.12
N ALA A 81 41.51 19.77 -33.72
CA ALA A 81 42.24 20.88 -33.13
C ALA A 81 42.15 22.10 -34.05
N VAL A 82 41.75 23.26 -33.51
CA VAL A 82 42.14 24.57 -34.05
C VAL A 82 42.00 25.64 -32.97
N SER A 83 42.98 26.53 -33.00
CA SER A 83 43.32 27.58 -32.05
C SER A 83 42.25 28.65 -31.82
N THR A 84 42.34 29.27 -30.64
CA THR A 84 41.85 30.62 -30.34
C THR A 84 42.50 31.66 -31.29
N PRO A 85 41.80 32.77 -31.63
CA PRO A 85 41.88 33.95 -30.77
C PRO A 85 40.57 34.77 -30.61
N SER A 86 40.48 35.38 -29.43
CA SER A 86 39.84 36.65 -29.03
C SER A 86 39.24 37.53 -30.13
N VAL A 87 37.92 37.79 -30.06
CA VAL A 87 37.27 39.06 -30.46
C VAL A 87 36.00 39.27 -29.62
N VAL A 88 35.98 40.37 -28.86
CA VAL A 88 34.77 41.07 -28.34
C VAL A 88 34.31 42.02 -29.46
N PRO A 89 33.02 42.10 -29.87
CA PRO A 89 32.15 43.12 -29.27
C PRO A 89 30.60 42.95 -29.37
N THR A 90 29.92 43.72 -28.50
CA THR A 90 28.60 44.38 -28.65
C THR A 90 27.29 43.58 -28.53
N PRO A 91 26.37 44.00 -27.63
CA PRO A 91 25.00 43.48 -27.54
C PRO A 91 24.01 44.29 -28.42
N PRO A 92 23.04 43.62 -29.08
CA PRO A 92 21.79 44.27 -29.41
C PRO A 92 20.58 43.55 -28.79
N ALA A 93 19.81 44.37 -28.06
CA ALA A 93 18.35 44.44 -28.05
C ALA A 93 17.54 43.14 -27.89
N ALA A 94 17.01 42.98 -26.68
CA ALA A 94 15.62 42.66 -26.36
C ALA A 94 14.76 42.09 -27.51
N ARG A 95 14.58 40.77 -27.50
CA ARG A 95 13.38 40.13 -28.06
C ARG A 95 12.75 39.26 -26.99
N THR A 96 11.73 39.82 -26.35
CA THR A 96 10.72 39.10 -25.57
C THR A 96 9.99 38.15 -26.51
N ALA A 97 10.46 36.91 -26.61
CA ALA A 97 9.70 35.82 -27.19
C ALA A 97 8.95 35.14 -26.04
N LEU A 98 7.64 35.36 -25.96
CA LEU A 98 6.72 34.52 -25.20
C LEU A 98 6.87 33.08 -25.72
N ALA A 99 7.66 32.27 -25.05
CA ALA A 99 7.58 30.82 -25.16
C ALA A 99 6.32 30.40 -24.40
N ALA A 100 5.29 30.05 -25.16
CA ALA A 100 4.13 29.36 -24.63
C ALA A 100 4.62 28.03 -24.04
N GLU A 101 4.73 27.97 -22.71
CA GLU A 101 4.84 26.72 -21.98
C GLU A 101 3.64 25.85 -22.35
N ALA A 102 3.92 24.77 -23.07
CA ALA A 102 2.96 23.72 -23.31
C ALA A 102 2.65 23.07 -21.95
N VAL A 103 1.52 23.47 -21.37
CA VAL A 103 0.94 22.84 -20.19
C VAL A 103 0.88 21.33 -20.43
N PRO A 104 1.47 20.50 -19.56
CA PRO A 104 1.39 19.07 -19.70
C PRO A 104 -0.09 18.68 -19.66
N VAL A 105 -0.55 18.06 -20.74
CA VAL A 105 -1.89 17.47 -20.84
C VAL A 105 -2.02 16.47 -19.69
N GLU A 106 -2.66 16.91 -18.61
CA GLU A 106 -3.05 16.05 -17.51
C GLU A 106 -3.85 14.90 -18.11
N LYS A 107 -3.31 13.69 -17.95
CA LYS A 107 -4.00 12.49 -18.38
C LYS A 107 -5.26 12.39 -17.55
N VAL A 108 -6.38 12.80 -18.14
CA VAL A 108 -7.71 12.61 -17.58
C VAL A 108 -7.89 11.11 -17.37
N VAL A 109 -7.68 10.67 -16.12
CA VAL A 109 -8.00 9.32 -15.69
C VAL A 109 -9.49 9.16 -15.90
N THR A 110 -9.87 8.26 -16.78
CA THR A 110 -11.29 8.05 -17.09
C THR A 110 -11.98 7.48 -15.85
N ALA A 111 -13.26 7.79 -15.67
CA ALA A 111 -14.05 7.23 -14.56
C ALA A 111 -13.96 5.70 -14.49
N GLU A 112 -13.82 5.05 -15.65
CA GLU A 112 -13.64 3.60 -15.77
C GLU A 112 -12.30 3.11 -15.19
N GLN A 113 -11.21 3.86 -15.39
CA GLN A 113 -9.92 3.56 -14.78
C GLN A 113 -9.96 3.73 -13.24
N ALA A 114 -10.69 4.73 -12.75
CA ALA A 114 -10.87 4.92 -11.31
C ALA A 114 -11.63 3.74 -10.66
N VAL A 115 -12.70 3.26 -11.30
CA VAL A 115 -13.46 2.09 -10.81
C VAL A 115 -12.59 0.82 -10.83
N GLN A 116 -11.79 0.62 -11.88
CA GLN A 116 -10.86 -0.52 -11.94
C GLN A 116 -9.79 -0.45 -10.85
N ALA A 117 -9.26 0.74 -10.54
CA ALA A 117 -8.29 0.93 -9.47
C ALA A 117 -8.87 0.59 -8.08
N VAL A 118 -10.11 1.01 -7.81
CA VAL A 118 -10.82 0.67 -6.55
C VAL A 118 -11.04 -0.84 -6.44
N GLN A 119 -11.51 -1.50 -7.51
CA GLN A 119 -11.69 -2.96 -7.51
C GLN A 119 -10.37 -3.73 -7.35
N ALA A 120 -9.26 -3.18 -7.87
CA ALA A 120 -7.94 -3.78 -7.70
C ALA A 120 -7.47 -3.67 -6.24
N MET A 121 -7.66 -2.52 -5.59
CA MET A 121 -7.35 -2.37 -4.16
C MET A 121 -8.17 -3.33 -3.29
N GLN A 122 -9.46 -3.50 -3.59
CA GLN A 122 -10.33 -4.36 -2.79
C GLN A 122 -9.89 -5.83 -2.85
N ARG A 123 -9.53 -6.33 -4.04
CA ARG A 123 -8.95 -7.67 -4.20
C ARG A 123 -7.62 -7.83 -3.46
N GLN A 124 -6.79 -6.79 -3.45
CA GLN A 124 -5.52 -6.81 -2.71
C GLN A 124 -5.76 -6.87 -1.19
N TYR A 125 -6.77 -6.13 -0.70
CA TYR A 125 -7.16 -6.16 0.71
C TYR A 125 -7.67 -7.54 1.14
N GLU A 126 -8.56 -8.15 0.36
CA GLU A 126 -9.06 -9.51 0.60
C GLU A 126 -7.93 -10.55 0.59
N TYR A 127 -7.01 -10.45 -0.37
CA TYR A 127 -5.83 -11.31 -0.42
C TYR A 127 -4.96 -11.17 0.84
N ASN A 128 -4.75 -9.94 1.31
CA ASN A 128 -3.98 -9.70 2.53
C ASN A 128 -4.69 -10.23 3.77
N GLN A 129 -6.02 -10.09 3.87
CA GLN A 129 -6.80 -10.71 4.95
C GLN A 129 -6.66 -12.24 4.95
N GLN A 130 -6.76 -12.89 3.79
CA GLN A 130 -6.59 -14.35 3.69
C GLN A 130 -5.20 -14.81 4.13
N ARG A 131 -4.17 -13.99 3.88
CA ARG A 131 -2.80 -14.30 4.34
C ARG A 131 -2.56 -14.01 5.82
N GLN A 132 -3.29 -13.06 6.39
CA GLN A 132 -3.19 -12.71 7.81
C GLN A 132 -4.07 -13.57 8.70
N ALA A 133 -4.99 -14.37 8.14
CA ALA A 133 -5.72 -15.36 8.90
C ALA A 133 -4.71 -16.30 9.60
N PRO A 134 -4.61 -16.25 10.94
CA PRO A 134 -3.66 -17.09 11.66
C PRO A 134 -4.03 -18.55 11.40
N THR A 135 -3.00 -19.35 11.11
CA THR A 135 -3.06 -20.81 10.92
C THR A 135 -3.41 -21.53 12.23
N THR A 136 -4.52 -21.12 12.86
CA THR A 136 -4.99 -21.59 14.16
C THR A 136 -5.42 -23.07 14.10
N CYS A 137 -5.64 -23.62 12.91
CA CYS A 137 -5.92 -25.04 12.71
C CYS A 137 -4.71 -25.97 12.90
N ALA A 138 -3.47 -25.47 12.92
CA ALA A 138 -2.30 -26.35 13.09
C ALA A 138 -1.92 -26.62 14.56
N ILE A 139 -2.38 -25.80 15.52
CA ILE A 139 -1.96 -25.92 16.93
C ILE A 139 -2.89 -26.84 17.73
N ARG A 140 -4.12 -27.11 17.28
CA ARG A 140 -5.08 -27.95 18.03
C ARG A 140 -4.93 -29.47 17.83
N LEU A 141 -4.01 -29.93 17.00
CA LEU A 141 -3.73 -31.37 16.82
C LEU A 141 -2.56 -31.91 17.65
N ALA A 142 -1.85 -31.05 18.39
CA ALA A 142 -0.74 -31.47 19.27
C ALA A 142 -1.13 -31.60 20.77
N ALA A 143 -2.37 -31.25 21.15
CA ALA A 143 -2.82 -31.25 22.54
C ALA A 143 -3.60 -32.51 22.95
N ALA A 144 -3.24 -33.68 22.39
CA ALA A 144 -3.80 -34.97 22.77
C ALA A 144 -2.68 -36.02 22.92
N ALA A 145 -1.71 -35.74 23.79
CA ALA A 145 -0.79 -36.76 24.30
C ALA A 145 -0.68 -36.60 25.82
N PRO A 146 -1.23 -37.53 26.62
CA PRO A 146 -1.05 -37.51 28.06
C PRO A 146 0.37 -37.96 28.45
N HIS A 147 0.97 -37.15 29.31
CA HIS A 147 2.09 -37.39 30.23
C HIS A 147 2.61 -38.82 30.43
N ALA A 148 3.93 -38.96 30.32
CA ALA A 148 4.75 -39.75 31.24
C ALA A 148 6.09 -39.00 31.51
N LEU A 149 6.34 -38.70 32.78
CA LEU A 149 7.57 -38.08 33.35
C LEU A 149 8.75 -39.08 33.33
N PRO A 150 10.02 -38.61 33.38
CA PRO A 150 10.70 -38.30 34.64
C PRO A 150 11.42 -36.93 34.60
N ALA A 151 11.32 -36.08 35.62
CA ALA A 151 12.09 -36.08 36.87
C ALA A 151 13.61 -35.90 36.67
N GLU A 152 14.09 -34.78 37.23
CA GLU A 152 15.48 -34.39 37.53
C GLU A 152 16.28 -33.68 36.41
N ALA A 153 16.36 -32.35 36.53
CA ALA A 153 17.63 -31.61 36.66
C ALA A 153 17.33 -30.11 36.70
N GLU A 154 17.27 -29.56 37.92
CA GLU A 154 17.39 -28.13 38.15
C GLU A 154 18.83 -27.68 37.91
N ALA A 155 18.96 -26.50 37.27
CA ALA A 155 19.77 -25.36 37.71
C ALA A 155 20.50 -24.68 36.53
N GLY A 156 20.11 -23.44 36.24
CA GLY A 156 20.98 -22.48 35.54
C GLY A 156 20.47 -21.96 34.19
N ALA A 157 19.35 -21.23 34.16
CA ALA A 157 19.01 -20.36 33.01
C ALA A 157 17.97 -19.29 33.41
N ALA A 158 18.31 -18.39 34.34
CA ALA A 158 17.35 -17.39 34.85
C ALA A 158 17.76 -15.92 34.61
N THR A 159 18.67 -15.61 33.68
CA THR A 159 19.12 -14.21 33.47
C THR A 159 18.97 -13.65 32.05
N THR A 160 18.47 -14.40 31.06
CA THR A 160 18.51 -13.95 29.65
C THR A 160 17.15 -13.61 29.02
N THR A 161 16.06 -13.60 29.79
CA THR A 161 14.68 -13.40 29.25
C THR A 161 14.06 -12.02 29.52
N MET A 162 14.71 -11.15 30.28
CA MET A 162 14.19 -9.80 30.56
C MET A 162 14.60 -8.76 29.50
N GLU A 163 15.81 -8.82 28.94
CA GLU A 163 16.26 -7.88 27.91
C GLU A 163 15.52 -8.06 26.58
N GLU A 164 15.21 -9.30 26.19
CA GLU A 164 14.52 -9.58 24.92
C GLU A 164 13.07 -9.05 24.90
N ARG A 165 12.42 -9.00 26.08
CA ARG A 165 11.08 -8.40 26.26
C ARG A 165 11.11 -6.87 26.36
N ALA A 166 12.19 -6.28 26.87
CA ALA A 166 12.35 -4.82 26.90
C ALA A 166 12.56 -4.25 25.49
N VAL A 167 13.35 -4.94 24.65
CA VAL A 167 13.61 -4.54 23.26
C VAL A 167 12.35 -4.62 22.39
N THR A 168 11.48 -5.61 22.60
CA THR A 168 10.21 -5.70 21.84
C THR A 168 9.20 -4.61 22.23
N ARG A 169 9.19 -4.14 23.48
CA ARG A 169 8.34 -3.01 23.90
C ARG A 169 8.81 -1.68 23.30
N LEU A 170 10.12 -1.42 23.32
CA LEU A 170 10.69 -0.17 22.80
C LEU A 170 10.49 -0.04 21.28
N VAL A 171 10.60 -1.14 20.53
CA VAL A 171 10.34 -1.16 19.08
C VAL A 171 8.85 -0.94 18.78
N GLY A 172 7.94 -1.44 19.63
CA GLY A 172 6.50 -1.20 19.51
C GLY A 172 6.10 0.25 19.73
N GLU A 173 6.72 0.93 20.70
CA GLU A 173 6.42 2.33 21.03
C GLU A 173 6.94 3.31 19.97
N GLN A 174 8.15 3.13 19.45
CA GLN A 174 8.66 3.97 18.36
C GLN A 174 7.86 3.77 17.06
N SER A 175 7.42 2.54 16.78
CA SER A 175 6.56 2.26 15.63
C SER A 175 5.20 2.98 15.73
N ARG A 176 4.70 3.17 16.96
CA ARG A 176 3.43 3.84 17.23
C ARG A 176 3.53 5.36 17.00
N GLU A 177 4.57 6.01 17.48
CA GLU A 177 4.78 7.46 17.25
C GLU A 177 4.94 7.78 15.76
N VAL A 178 5.65 6.93 15.01
CA VAL A 178 5.82 7.10 13.55
C VAL A 178 4.49 6.93 12.82
N LEU A 179 3.66 5.96 13.23
CA LEU A 179 2.31 5.78 12.67
C LEU A 179 1.37 6.95 13.02
N GLU A 180 1.41 7.46 14.25
CA GLU A 180 0.60 8.61 14.68
C GLU A 180 1.01 9.89 13.92
N GLN A 181 2.31 10.13 13.71
CA GLN A 181 2.78 11.26 12.90
C GLN A 181 2.42 11.12 11.42
N MET A 182 2.49 9.90 10.86
CA MET A 182 2.13 9.65 9.46
C MET A 182 0.63 9.84 9.20
N VAL A 183 -0.22 9.48 10.17
CA VAL A 183 -1.68 9.68 10.08
C VAL A 183 -2.04 11.16 10.23
N LEU A 184 -1.38 11.90 11.13
CA LEU A 184 -1.59 13.34 11.30
C LEU A 184 -1.10 14.15 10.09
N ALA A 185 -0.06 13.68 9.40
CA ALA A 185 0.48 14.33 8.20
C ALA A 185 -0.35 14.09 6.91
N GLN A 186 -1.28 13.12 6.92
CA GLN A 186 -2.10 12.78 5.76
C GLN A 186 -3.50 13.42 5.75
N LEU A 187 -3.82 14.30 6.70
CA LEU A 187 -5.09 15.03 6.70
C LEU A 187 -4.97 16.31 5.85
N PRO A 188 -5.57 16.38 4.65
CA PRO A 188 -5.59 17.59 3.86
C PRO A 188 -6.49 18.65 4.52
N ALA A 189 -5.94 19.85 4.70
CA ALA A 189 -6.70 21.04 5.02
C ALA A 189 -7.39 21.58 3.75
N GLU A 190 -8.52 20.99 3.37
CA GLU A 190 -9.38 21.58 2.33
C GLU A 190 -10.78 21.87 2.89
N ALA A 191 -10.96 23.16 3.20
CA ALA A 191 -12.24 23.77 3.48
C ALA A 191 -12.99 24.01 2.17
N ALA A 192 -13.90 23.12 1.80
CA ALA A 192 -15.01 23.40 0.87
C ALA A 192 -16.03 22.26 0.85
N GLY A 193 -16.87 22.17 1.89
CA GLY A 193 -17.95 21.18 1.93
C GLY A 193 -18.78 21.19 3.21
N LEU A 194 -19.05 22.37 3.78
CA LEU A 194 -19.42 22.55 5.18
C LEU A 194 -20.89 22.25 5.56
N ALA A 195 -21.76 21.78 4.65
CA ALA A 195 -23.16 21.51 5.03
C ALA A 195 -23.49 20.02 5.17
N GLN A 196 -22.80 19.14 4.45
CA GLN A 196 -23.04 17.69 4.50
C GLN A 196 -22.01 16.96 5.37
N LEU A 197 -20.90 17.64 5.69
CA LEU A 197 -19.87 17.13 6.59
C LEU A 197 -20.25 17.31 8.06
N GLU A 198 -21.08 18.29 8.45
CA GLU A 198 -21.42 18.52 9.87
C GLU A 198 -22.13 17.31 10.51
N GLN A 199 -23.03 16.63 9.79
CA GLN A 199 -23.65 15.40 10.29
C GLN A 199 -22.68 14.21 10.32
N SER A 200 -21.74 14.17 9.39
CA SER A 200 -20.67 13.15 9.34
C SER A 200 -19.65 13.34 10.45
N THR A 201 -19.33 14.60 10.80
CA THR A 201 -18.40 14.91 11.88
C THR A 201 -18.98 14.59 13.24
N ASP A 202 -20.28 14.75 13.47
CA ASP A 202 -20.87 14.38 14.76
C ASP A 202 -20.81 12.86 14.99
N VAL A 203 -21.08 12.06 13.95
CA VAL A 203 -21.00 10.59 14.02
C VAL A 203 -19.54 10.13 14.13
N ALA A 204 -18.63 10.71 13.35
CA ALA A 204 -17.21 10.40 13.42
C ALA A 204 -16.58 10.82 14.76
N GLN A 205 -16.97 11.99 15.29
CA GLN A 205 -16.52 12.50 16.58
C GLN A 205 -17.10 11.69 17.74
N ALA A 206 -18.35 11.25 17.65
CA ALA A 206 -18.92 10.30 18.61
C ALA A 206 -18.17 8.96 18.62
N ALA A 207 -17.81 8.43 17.44
CA ALA A 207 -17.03 7.19 17.33
C ALA A 207 -15.59 7.35 17.89
N VAL A 208 -14.93 8.47 17.62
CA VAL A 208 -13.60 8.78 18.18
C VAL A 208 -13.67 8.94 19.70
N MET A 209 -14.68 9.63 20.23
CA MET A 209 -14.87 9.79 21.67
C MET A 209 -15.21 8.46 22.36
N ALA A 210 -16.03 7.60 21.74
CA ALA A 210 -16.30 6.26 22.25
C ALA A 210 -15.01 5.43 22.34
N ARG A 211 -14.18 5.46 21.29
CA ARG A 211 -12.88 4.76 21.26
C ARG A 211 -11.87 5.35 22.26
N ALA A 212 -11.90 6.66 22.49
CA ALA A 212 -11.08 7.30 23.52
C ALA A 212 -11.51 6.89 24.94
N VAL A 213 -12.81 6.71 25.19
CA VAL A 213 -13.32 6.18 26.46
C VAL A 213 -12.92 4.72 26.66
N GLU A 214 -12.99 3.88 25.61
CA GLU A 214 -12.50 2.50 25.66
C GLU A 214 -11.00 2.43 25.92
N MET A 215 -10.18 3.23 25.22
CA MET A 215 -8.74 3.29 25.47
C MET A 215 -8.43 3.78 26.89
N LYS A 216 -9.17 4.77 27.39
CA LYS A 216 -9.00 5.25 28.77
C LYS A 216 -9.38 4.16 29.79
N ALA A 217 -10.45 3.41 29.55
CA ALA A 217 -10.82 2.27 30.40
C ALA A 217 -9.74 1.17 30.38
N ALA A 218 -9.18 0.84 29.22
CA ALA A 218 -8.09 -0.13 29.07
C ALA A 218 -6.79 0.32 29.78
N VAL A 219 -6.47 1.62 29.73
CA VAL A 219 -5.27 2.18 30.39
C VAL A 219 -5.42 2.21 31.92
N THR A 220 -6.63 2.42 32.44
CA THR A 220 -6.87 2.48 33.89
C THR A 220 -6.69 1.10 34.57
N VAL A 221 -6.71 0.00 33.80
CA VAL A 221 -6.47 -1.37 34.31
C VAL A 221 -4.99 -1.66 34.57
N VAL A 222 -4.06 -0.80 34.11
CA VAL A 222 -2.61 -1.10 34.14
C VAL A 222 -1.89 -0.58 35.40
N ALA A 223 -2.58 0.13 36.31
CA ALA A 223 -1.95 0.76 37.47
C ALA A 223 -2.49 0.28 38.83
N VAL A 224 -2.52 -1.04 39.07
CA VAL A 224 -2.83 -1.60 40.40
C VAL A 224 -1.61 -2.39 40.89
N PRO A 225 -1.06 -2.08 42.08
CA PRO A 225 0.09 -2.78 42.64
C PRO A 225 -0.21 -4.26 42.91
N GLU A 226 0.80 -5.10 42.64
CA GLU A 226 0.74 -6.54 42.37
C GLU A 226 0.29 -7.42 43.55
N GLU A 227 0.21 -6.90 44.78
CA GLU A 227 0.03 -7.73 45.99
C GLU A 227 -1.42 -7.95 46.47
N VAL A 228 -2.45 -7.49 45.74
CA VAL A 228 -3.87 -7.81 46.04
C VAL A 228 -4.55 -8.55 44.86
N ALA A 229 -3.75 -9.08 43.93
CA ALA A 229 -4.16 -9.34 42.55
C ALA A 229 -5.17 -10.48 42.33
N GLU A 230 -5.21 -11.54 43.14
CA GLU A 230 -6.04 -12.70 42.75
C GLU A 230 -7.54 -12.58 43.12
N LEU A 231 -7.88 -11.95 44.25
CA LEU A 231 -9.28 -11.78 44.67
C LEU A 231 -9.95 -10.52 44.10
N GLY A 232 -9.16 -9.53 43.66
CA GLY A 232 -9.69 -8.35 42.97
C GLY A 232 -9.98 -8.59 41.49
N LEU A 233 -9.12 -9.39 40.83
CA LEU A 233 -9.17 -9.57 39.37
C LEU A 233 -10.44 -10.28 38.89
N TRP A 234 -10.97 -11.25 39.64
CA TRP A 234 -12.22 -11.92 39.24
C TRP A 234 -13.44 -10.99 39.33
N ARG A 235 -13.48 -10.07 40.31
CA ARG A 235 -14.55 -9.07 40.44
C ARG A 235 -14.47 -8.03 39.33
N ILE A 236 -13.27 -7.57 39.00
CA ILE A 236 -13.04 -6.64 37.88
C ILE A 236 -13.42 -7.31 36.56
N LYS A 237 -13.02 -8.56 36.34
CA LYS A 237 -13.42 -9.34 35.14
C LYS A 237 -14.93 -9.56 35.08
N ALA A 238 -15.58 -9.89 36.20
CA ALA A 238 -17.03 -10.07 36.26
C ALA A 238 -17.78 -8.76 35.99
N ALA A 239 -17.32 -7.63 36.54
CA ALA A 239 -17.91 -6.32 36.30
C ALA A 239 -17.72 -5.87 34.84
N ALA A 240 -16.54 -6.11 34.24
CA ALA A 240 -16.29 -5.85 32.83
C ALA A 240 -17.17 -6.73 31.92
N ALA A 241 -17.31 -8.02 32.23
CA ALA A 241 -18.18 -8.92 31.48
C ALA A 241 -19.66 -8.51 31.57
N ALA A 242 -20.13 -8.07 32.75
CA ALA A 242 -21.47 -7.54 32.91
C ALA A 242 -21.68 -6.24 32.12
N ALA A 243 -20.72 -5.32 32.14
CA ALA A 243 -20.77 -4.08 31.36
C ALA A 243 -20.85 -4.35 29.84
N ILE A 244 -20.03 -5.28 29.34
CA ILE A 244 -20.05 -5.72 27.94
C ILE A 244 -21.40 -6.36 27.58
N ALA A 245 -21.96 -7.20 28.45
CA ALA A 245 -23.26 -7.83 28.23
C ALA A 245 -24.41 -6.81 28.15
N THR A 246 -24.36 -5.74 28.95
CA THR A 246 -25.33 -4.64 28.85
C THR A 246 -25.13 -3.73 27.63
N ALA A 247 -23.90 -3.60 27.12
CA ALA A 247 -23.61 -2.75 25.95
C ALA A 247 -23.91 -3.47 24.61
N ALA A 248 -23.77 -4.80 24.57
CA ALA A 248 -23.98 -5.61 23.37
C ALA A 248 -25.30 -5.35 22.59
N PRO A 249 -26.49 -5.26 23.23
CA PRO A 249 -27.72 -5.00 22.48
C PRO A 249 -27.77 -3.60 21.83
N ALA A 250 -27.14 -2.59 22.45
CA ALA A 250 -27.08 -1.24 21.88
C ALA A 250 -26.14 -1.19 20.66
N VAL A 251 -25.00 -1.89 20.72
CA VAL A 251 -24.08 -2.00 19.58
C VAL A 251 -24.73 -2.75 18.42
N ASN A 252 -25.40 -3.87 18.69
CA ASN A 252 -26.10 -4.64 17.64
C ASN A 252 -27.25 -3.84 17.00
N ALA A 253 -27.96 -3.01 17.78
CA ALA A 253 -28.99 -2.12 17.26
C ALA A 253 -28.40 -1.03 16.34
N ALA A 254 -27.27 -0.44 16.73
CA ALA A 254 -26.56 0.55 15.93
C ALA A 254 -26.01 -0.05 14.62
N GLU A 255 -25.44 -1.25 14.67
CA GLU A 255 -24.98 -1.96 13.47
C GLU A 255 -26.13 -2.23 12.49
N SER A 256 -27.31 -2.61 13.01
CA SER A 256 -28.50 -2.86 12.17
C SER A 256 -29.03 -1.59 11.50
N THR A 257 -28.90 -0.43 12.14
CA THR A 257 -29.30 0.84 11.52
C THR A 257 -28.32 1.28 10.43
N VAL A 258 -27.01 1.08 10.65
CA VAL A 258 -25.98 1.45 9.66
C VAL A 258 -26.06 0.56 8.42
N THR A 259 -26.34 -0.75 8.58
CA THR A 259 -26.53 -1.65 7.44
C THR A 259 -27.77 -1.30 6.63
N ALA A 260 -28.90 -0.97 7.28
CA ALA A 260 -30.11 -0.54 6.59
C ALA A 260 -29.91 0.77 5.79
N GLU A 261 -29.17 1.73 6.34
CA GLU A 261 -28.83 2.98 5.64
C GLU A 261 -27.89 2.74 4.45
N ALA A 262 -26.91 1.85 4.60
CA ALA A 262 -26.01 1.46 3.51
C ALA A 262 -26.76 0.75 2.36
N GLU A 263 -27.70 -0.14 2.68
CA GLU A 263 -28.54 -0.80 1.68
C GLU A 263 -29.44 0.19 0.93
N ALA A 264 -30.02 1.17 1.64
CA ALA A 264 -30.82 2.23 1.02
C ALA A 264 -29.98 3.14 0.10
N ALA A 265 -28.75 3.47 0.50
CA ALA A 265 -27.82 4.23 -0.33
C ALA A 265 -27.41 3.44 -1.59
N GLN A 266 -27.17 2.13 -1.46
CA GLN A 266 -26.86 1.26 -2.59
C GLN A 266 -28.04 1.17 -3.58
N ALA A 267 -29.27 0.98 -3.08
CA ALA A 267 -30.46 0.95 -3.93
C ALA A 267 -30.67 2.26 -4.71
N THR A 268 -30.35 3.40 -4.09
CA THR A 268 -30.41 4.71 -4.74
C THR A 268 -29.35 4.84 -5.84
N ALA A 269 -28.11 4.41 -5.57
CA ALA A 269 -27.03 4.43 -6.54
C ALA A 269 -27.32 3.52 -7.76
N GLU A 270 -27.91 2.35 -7.53
CA GLU A 270 -28.33 1.43 -8.60
C GLU A 270 -29.46 2.04 -9.45
N ALA A 271 -30.44 2.71 -8.83
CA ALA A 271 -31.50 3.40 -9.54
C ALA A 271 -30.96 4.56 -10.42
N GLU A 272 -30.01 5.34 -9.92
CA GLU A 272 -29.35 6.39 -10.71
C GLU A 272 -28.53 5.81 -11.88
N ALA A 273 -27.81 4.71 -11.65
CA ALA A 273 -27.06 4.02 -12.69
C ALA A 273 -28.00 3.50 -13.80
N ALA A 274 -29.12 2.90 -13.43
CA ALA A 274 -30.14 2.45 -14.38
C ALA A 274 -30.71 3.61 -15.21
N LEU A 275 -30.96 4.77 -14.58
CA LEU A 275 -31.42 5.97 -15.28
C LEU A 275 -30.39 6.46 -16.31
N ARG A 276 -29.09 6.48 -15.96
CA ARG A 276 -28.01 6.88 -16.89
C ARG A 276 -27.89 5.94 -18.09
N VAL A 277 -28.07 4.64 -17.90
CA VAL A 277 -28.07 3.66 -19.00
C VAL A 277 -29.27 3.89 -19.92
N ALA A 278 -30.45 4.15 -19.35
CA ALA A 278 -31.66 4.44 -20.11
C ALA A 278 -31.52 5.73 -20.95
N THR A 279 -31.00 6.81 -20.38
CA THR A 279 -30.77 8.07 -21.11
C THR A 279 -29.76 7.87 -22.25
N ALA A 280 -28.63 7.23 -21.99
CA ALA A 280 -27.62 6.94 -23.03
C ALA A 280 -28.19 6.10 -24.19
N ALA A 281 -29.08 5.14 -23.89
CA ALA A 281 -29.75 4.35 -24.94
C ALA A 281 -30.68 5.21 -25.82
N THR A 282 -31.42 6.16 -25.22
CA THR A 282 -32.27 7.09 -25.97
C THR A 282 -31.45 8.04 -26.87
N GLU A 283 -30.32 8.53 -26.37
CA GLU A 283 -29.41 9.39 -27.13
C GLU A 283 -28.79 8.65 -28.32
N ARG A 284 -28.33 7.40 -28.14
CA ARG A 284 -27.83 6.56 -29.24
C ARG A 284 -28.90 6.34 -30.31
N LYS A 285 -30.15 6.10 -29.91
CA LYS A 285 -31.27 5.93 -30.87
C LYS A 285 -31.57 7.24 -31.61
N ALA A 286 -31.50 8.38 -30.95
CA ALA A 286 -31.65 9.69 -31.58
C ALA A 286 -30.51 9.97 -32.57
N ALA A 287 -29.26 9.69 -32.20
CA ALA A 287 -28.09 9.82 -33.06
C ALA A 287 -28.19 8.92 -34.31
N ALA A 288 -28.62 7.66 -34.16
CA ALA A 288 -28.82 6.73 -35.27
C ALA A 288 -29.89 7.25 -36.26
N ARG A 289 -31.01 7.78 -35.76
CA ARG A 289 -32.05 8.40 -36.60
C ARG A 289 -31.55 9.63 -37.34
N LYS A 290 -30.68 10.44 -36.71
CA LYS A 290 -30.06 11.61 -37.34
C LYS A 290 -29.11 11.18 -38.46
N ALA A 291 -28.32 10.13 -38.24
CA ALA A 291 -27.44 9.55 -39.24
C ALA A 291 -28.21 8.98 -40.46
N ASP A 292 -29.30 8.24 -40.23
CA ASP A 292 -30.16 7.72 -41.32
C ASP A 292 -30.76 8.86 -42.17
N ARG A 293 -31.24 9.93 -41.54
CA ARG A 293 -31.76 11.12 -42.26
C ARG A 293 -30.67 11.82 -43.07
N ALA A 294 -29.44 11.87 -42.57
CA ALA A 294 -28.30 12.44 -43.30
C ALA A 294 -27.95 11.56 -44.52
N ALA A 295 -27.93 10.23 -44.36
CA ALA A 295 -27.65 9.30 -45.44
C ALA A 295 -28.70 9.33 -46.56
N ARG A 296 -29.99 9.52 -46.24
CA ARG A 296 -31.05 9.66 -47.25
C ARG A 296 -31.00 10.99 -48.03
N LYS A 297 -30.31 11.99 -47.50
CA LYS A 297 -30.19 13.31 -48.14
C LYS A 297 -28.98 13.40 -49.07
N ALA A 298 -27.96 12.57 -48.84
CA ALA A 298 -26.80 12.41 -49.70
C ALA A 298 -27.15 11.56 -50.92
#